data_AF-A0A6S6PWI0-F1
#
_entry.id   AF-A0A6S6PWI0-F1
#
_cell.length_a   1.000
_cell.length_b   1.000
_cell.length_c   1.000
_cell.angle_alpha   90.00
_cell.angle_beta   90.00
_cell.angle_gamma   90.00
#
_symmetry.space_group_name_H-M   'P 1'
#
loop_
_entity.id
_entity.type
_entity.pdbx_description
1 polymer ?
#
loop_
_entity_poly.entity_id
_entity_poly.type
_entity_poly.pdbx_seq_one_letter_code
_entity_poly.pdbx_strand_id
1 'polypeptide(L)'
;MAIRILLQPGQIWTPEDDRAPQRLVVDLPAGMLAYSLIPRTAHHDTSSRETEEYIVSLSVFRSWIRETRATLTGQTAARVAPAIELSKKIATLRKAYGMNQAELAEAVGLSRSAIAALETGRTSSANKHLPKLAELFQVPLELFLGGMVDQKSTMELSSDECDLIDLYRRLSTERKLEVQKYAERRART
;
A
#
# COMPACT_ATOMS: atom_id res chain seq x y z
N MET A 1 -12.22 10.67 -28.78
CA MET A 1 -12.64 9.92 -27.57
C MET A 1 -11.69 10.27 -26.44
N ALA A 2 -12.18 10.82 -25.32
CA ALA A 2 -11.32 11.20 -24.21
C ALA A 2 -10.88 9.95 -23.44
N ILE A 3 -9.58 9.69 -23.39
CA ILE A 3 -8.99 8.64 -22.55
C ILE A 3 -9.40 8.93 -21.12
N ARG A 4 -10.24 8.08 -20.51
CA ARG A 4 -10.60 8.19 -19.10
C ARG A 4 -9.36 7.84 -18.29
N ILE A 5 -8.63 8.86 -17.83
CA ILE A 5 -7.51 8.70 -16.90
C ILE A 5 -8.08 8.18 -15.58
N LEU A 6 -7.81 6.92 -15.28
CA LEU A 6 -8.13 6.29 -13.99
C LEU A 6 -7.07 6.72 -12.99
N LEU A 7 -7.47 7.53 -12.01
CA LEU A 7 -6.60 7.99 -10.94
C LEU A 7 -6.65 6.99 -9.81
N GLN A 8 -5.47 6.55 -9.36
CA GLN A 8 -5.31 5.60 -8.26
C GLN A 8 -4.21 6.10 -7.32
N PRO A 9 -4.31 5.81 -6.01
CA PRO A 9 -3.21 6.05 -5.09
C PRO A 9 -1.92 5.41 -5.62
N GLY A 10 -0.80 6.12 -5.49
CA GLY A 10 0.54 5.65 -5.87
C GLY A 10 1.02 6.10 -7.23
N GLN A 11 0.13 6.66 -8.03
CA GLN A 11 0.50 7.21 -9.32
C GLN A 11 1.37 8.47 -9.15
N ILE A 12 2.53 8.49 -9.81
CA ILE A 12 3.40 9.67 -9.95
C ILE A 12 3.16 10.26 -11.33
N TRP A 13 2.63 11.47 -11.34
CA TRP A 13 2.39 12.26 -12.53
C TRP A 13 3.49 13.30 -12.69
N THR A 14 4.25 13.23 -13.78
CA THR A 14 5.31 14.18 -14.09
C THR A 14 4.84 15.12 -15.20
N PRO A 15 4.82 16.45 -14.94
CA PRO A 15 4.48 17.44 -15.96
C PRO A 15 5.54 17.47 -17.08
N GLU A 16 5.16 17.93 -18.28
CA GLU A 16 6.09 18.12 -19.42
C GLU A 16 7.13 19.23 -19.13
N ASP A 17 6.75 20.25 -18.35
CA ASP A 17 7.68 21.29 -17.91
C ASP A 17 8.61 20.76 -16.81
N ASP A 18 9.90 20.71 -17.13
CA ASP A 18 10.96 20.23 -16.26
C ASP A 18 11.13 21.05 -14.97
N ARG A 19 10.57 22.27 -14.91
CA ARG A 19 10.60 23.14 -13.72
C ARG A 19 9.47 22.88 -12.74
N ALA A 20 8.41 22.21 -13.18
CA ALA A 20 7.24 21.95 -12.34
C ALA A 20 7.46 20.68 -11.47
N PRO A 21 7.02 20.68 -10.20
CA PRO A 21 7.15 19.52 -9.33
C PRO A 21 6.24 18.38 -9.80
N GLN A 22 6.68 17.14 -9.59
CA GLN A 22 5.85 15.96 -9.84
C GLN A 22 4.77 15.86 -8.75
N ARG A 23 3.67 15.17 -9.06
CA ARG A 23 2.59 14.93 -8.10
C ARG A 23 2.43 13.44 -7.87
N LEU A 24 2.56 13.02 -6.61
CA LEU A 24 2.24 11.68 -6.16
C LEU A 24 0.81 11.66 -5.61
N VAL A 25 -0.08 10.85 -6.19
CA VAL A 25 -1.40 10.61 -5.62
C VAL A 25 -1.23 9.77 -4.35
N VAL A 26 -1.62 10.33 -3.19
CA VAL A 26 -1.47 9.69 -1.88
C VAL A 26 -2.71 8.88 -1.51
N ASP A 27 -3.91 9.45 -1.71
CA ASP A 27 -5.18 8.82 -1.35
C ASP A 27 -6.36 9.42 -2.14
N LEU A 28 -7.54 8.79 -2.07
CA LEU A 28 -8.78 9.20 -2.71
C LEU A 28 -9.96 9.27 -1.70
N PRO A 29 -9.93 10.14 -0.68
CA PRO A 29 -11.00 10.22 0.31
C PRO A 29 -12.29 10.80 -0.30
N ALA A 30 -13.39 10.05 -0.26
CA ALA A 30 -14.75 10.52 -0.58
C ALA A 30 -14.88 11.25 -1.94
N GLY A 31 -14.16 10.80 -2.98
CA GLY A 31 -14.21 11.40 -4.33
C GLY A 31 -13.33 12.63 -4.53
N MET A 32 -12.54 13.01 -3.53
CA MET A 32 -11.44 13.96 -3.61
C MET A 32 -10.13 13.21 -3.85
N LEU A 33 -9.07 13.94 -4.22
CA LEU A 33 -7.74 13.43 -4.47
C LEU A 33 -6.73 14.12 -3.57
N ALA A 34 -6.06 13.33 -2.73
CA ALA A 34 -4.93 13.77 -1.93
C ALA A 34 -3.63 13.51 -2.71
N TYR A 35 -2.73 14.49 -2.79
CA TYR A 35 -1.43 14.35 -3.43
C TYR A 35 -0.32 15.09 -2.68
N SER A 36 0.93 14.66 -2.90
CA SER A 36 2.13 15.34 -2.42
C SER A 36 3.01 15.79 -3.58
N LEU A 37 3.78 16.86 -3.36
CA LEU A 37 4.71 17.41 -4.34
C LEU A 37 6.09 16.76 -4.21
N ILE A 38 6.67 16.33 -5.34
CA ILE A 38 8.05 15.84 -5.41
C ILE A 38 8.87 16.87 -6.21
N PRO A 39 9.78 17.62 -5.56
CA PRO A 39 10.68 18.55 -6.24
C PRO A 39 11.62 17.83 -7.22
N ARG A 40 11.85 18.40 -8.42
CA ARG A 40 12.74 17.80 -9.43
C ARG A 40 14.22 18.17 -9.26
N THR A 41 14.54 19.19 -8.47
CA THR A 41 15.92 19.64 -8.24
C THR A 41 16.33 19.39 -6.80
N ALA A 42 17.36 18.56 -6.63
CA ALA A 42 18.06 18.40 -5.37
C ALA A 42 18.89 19.66 -5.11
N HIS A 43 18.35 20.59 -4.32
CA HIS A 43 19.20 21.47 -3.53
C HIS A 43 19.27 20.93 -2.12
N HIS A 44 20.46 20.42 -1.79
CA HIS A 44 20.95 20.16 -0.45
C HIS A 44 20.60 21.35 0.45
N ASP A 45 19.51 21.26 1.21
CA ASP A 45 19.51 21.70 2.60
C ASP A 45 18.27 21.22 3.38
N THR A 46 18.54 21.00 4.66
CA THR A 46 17.66 21.09 5.83
C THR A 46 16.67 19.97 6.17
N SER A 47 16.94 19.41 7.36
CA SER A 47 16.00 18.93 8.39
C SER A 47 14.50 19.08 8.12
N SER A 48 13.77 18.01 8.42
CA SER A 48 12.34 18.05 8.79
C SER A 48 11.43 18.77 7.79
N ARG A 49 11.29 18.25 6.57
CA ARG A 49 10.18 18.66 5.70
C ARG A 49 8.99 17.74 5.95
N GLU A 50 8.00 18.27 6.65
CA GLU A 50 6.65 17.74 6.70
C GLU A 50 6.17 17.51 5.25
N THR A 51 5.80 16.29 4.91
CA THR A 51 5.19 15.99 3.61
C THR A 51 3.83 16.69 3.57
N GLU A 52 3.78 17.92 3.04
CA GLU A 52 2.51 18.63 2.88
C GLU A 52 1.62 17.85 1.90
N GLU A 53 0.49 17.35 2.42
CA GLU A 53 -0.55 16.68 1.65
C GLU A 53 -1.58 17.72 1.20
N TYR A 54 -1.81 17.79 -0.11
CA TYR A 54 -2.76 18.69 -0.74
C TYR A 54 -4.00 17.91 -1.16
N ILE A 55 -5.18 18.40 -0.81
CA ILE A 55 -6.45 17.76 -1.17
C ILE A 55 -7.18 18.64 -2.19
N VAL A 56 -7.52 18.05 -3.35
CA VAL A 56 -8.23 18.71 -4.44
C VAL A 56 -9.35 17.82 -4.98
N SER A 57 -10.29 18.38 -5.75
CA SER A 57 -11.26 17.53 -6.45
C SER A 57 -10.60 16.78 -7.61
N LEU A 58 -11.14 15.62 -7.97
CA LEU A 58 -10.68 14.85 -9.14
C LEU A 58 -10.67 15.68 -10.42
N SER A 59 -11.65 16.58 -10.60
CA SER A 59 -11.75 17.46 -11.76
C SER A 59 -10.59 18.48 -11.81
N VAL A 60 -10.20 19.03 -10.66
CA VAL A 60 -9.06 19.96 -10.55
C VAL A 60 -7.75 19.24 -10.90
N PHE A 61 -7.54 18.04 -10.37
CA PHE A 61 -6.35 17.26 -10.69
C PHE A 61 -6.29 16.85 -12.16
N ARG A 62 -7.43 16.46 -12.76
CA ARG A 62 -7.52 16.16 -14.19
C ARG A 62 -7.28 17.38 -15.08
N SER A 63 -7.74 18.56 -14.67
CA SER A 63 -7.44 19.81 -15.39
C SER A 63 -5.93 20.05 -15.41
N TRP A 64 -5.28 19.90 -14.25
CA TRP A 64 -3.83 20.02 -14.14
C TRP A 64 -3.07 19.03 -15.02
N ILE A 65 -3.47 17.74 -15.09
CA ILE A 65 -2.83 16.76 -15.99
C ILE A 65 -2.92 17.22 -17.45
N ARG A 66 -4.08 17.73 -17.86
CA ARG A 66 -4.29 18.20 -19.24
C ARG A 66 -3.50 19.46 -19.56
N GLU A 67 -3.47 20.42 -18.64
CA GLU A 67 -2.78 21.70 -18.79
C GLU A 67 -1.25 21.53 -18.83
N THR A 68 -0.72 20.65 -17.98
CA THR A 68 0.73 20.39 -17.88
C THR A 68 1.22 19.23 -18.74
N ARG A 69 0.31 18.61 -19.50
CA ARG A 69 0.54 17.38 -20.28
C ARG A 69 1.28 16.31 -19.47
N ALA A 70 0.92 16.19 -18.20
CA ALA A 70 1.59 15.30 -17.29
C ALA A 70 1.43 13.84 -17.73
N THR A 71 2.52 13.09 -17.66
CA THR A 71 2.55 11.66 -17.98
C THR A 71 2.73 10.84 -16.71
N LEU A 72 2.14 9.65 -16.69
CA LEU A 72 2.36 8.69 -15.61
C LEU A 72 3.77 8.11 -15.76
N THR A 73 4.71 8.61 -14.98
CA THR A 73 6.13 8.23 -15.05
C THR A 73 6.51 7.15 -14.06
N GLY A 74 5.65 6.89 -13.07
CA GLY A 74 5.86 5.84 -12.10
C GLY A 74 4.59 5.49 -11.37
N GLN A 75 4.50 4.24 -10.95
CA GLN A 75 3.63 3.84 -9.85
C GLN A 75 4.55 3.57 -8.67
N THR A 76 4.56 4.49 -7.72
CA THR A 76 4.92 4.11 -6.36
C THR A 76 3.88 3.08 -5.95
N ALA A 77 4.30 1.95 -5.41
CA ALA A 77 3.39 1.07 -4.68
C ALA A 77 2.83 1.92 -3.53
N ALA A 78 1.71 2.62 -3.74
CA ALA A 78 1.04 3.36 -2.67
C ALA A 78 0.49 2.34 -1.69
N ARG A 79 1.35 2.06 -0.74
CA ARG A 79 0.97 1.96 0.63
C ARG A 79 1.68 3.12 1.30
N VAL A 80 0.98 3.76 2.24
CA VAL A 80 1.61 4.37 3.40
C VAL A 80 2.89 3.60 3.70
N ALA A 81 4.06 4.28 3.73
CA ALA A 81 5.36 3.61 3.81
C ALA A 81 5.26 2.41 4.77
N PRO A 82 5.71 1.19 4.40
CA PRO A 82 5.41 -0.04 5.14
C PRO A 82 5.66 0.07 6.66
N ALA A 83 6.64 0.91 7.05
CA ALA A 83 6.95 1.27 8.43
C ALA A 83 5.84 2.07 9.14
N ILE A 84 5.18 3.02 8.48
CA ILE A 84 4.08 3.84 9.06
C ILE A 84 2.79 3.02 9.20
N GLU A 85 2.51 2.12 8.25
CA GLU A 85 1.37 1.21 8.38
C GLU A 85 1.58 0.21 9.51
N LEU A 86 2.79 -0.34 9.60
CA LEU A 86 3.18 -1.23 10.68
C LEU A 86 3.09 -0.53 12.05
N SER A 87 3.61 0.69 12.14
CA SER A 87 3.63 1.45 13.39
C SER A 87 2.23 1.76 13.91
N LYS A 88 1.30 2.11 13.00
CA LYS A 88 -0.12 2.31 13.32
C LYS A 88 -0.79 1.02 13.79
N LYS A 89 -0.51 -0.12 13.15
CA LYS A 89 -1.08 -1.42 13.54
C LYS A 89 -0.65 -1.84 14.95
N ILE A 90 0.62 -1.66 15.29
CA ILE A 90 1.14 -1.93 16.65
C ILE A 90 0.40 -1.07 17.68
N ALA A 91 0.28 0.24 17.43
CA ALA A 91 -0.40 1.16 18.33
C ALA A 91 -1.90 0.82 18.48
N THR A 92 -2.57 0.43 17.40
CA THR A 92 -3.99 0.04 17.40
C THR A 92 -4.21 -1.24 18.21
N LEU A 93 -3.40 -2.28 18.00
CA LEU A 93 -3.52 -3.53 18.74
C LEU A 93 -3.25 -3.32 20.23
N ARG A 94 -2.22 -2.55 20.58
CA ARG A 94 -1.94 -2.20 21.98
C ARG A 94 -3.15 -1.56 22.66
N LYS A 95 -3.76 -0.56 22.01
CA LYS A 95 -4.94 0.13 22.53
C LYS A 95 -6.16 -0.78 22.63
N ALA A 96 -6.37 -1.67 21.66
CA ALA A 96 -7.46 -2.65 21.69
C ALA A 96 -7.35 -3.63 22.85
N TYR A 97 -6.12 -3.97 23.25
CA TYR A 97 -5.81 -4.77 24.43
C TYR A 97 -5.79 -3.96 25.74
N GLY A 98 -6.15 -2.68 25.71
CA GLY A 98 -6.19 -1.81 26.89
C GLY A 98 -4.83 -1.47 27.48
N MET A 99 -3.74 -1.74 26.77
CA MET A 99 -2.38 -1.56 27.27
C MET A 99 -1.85 -0.15 27.03
N ASN A 100 -1.04 0.35 27.96
CA ASN A 100 -0.17 1.50 27.76
C ASN A 100 1.20 1.06 27.18
N GLN A 101 2.03 2.02 26.74
CA GLN A 101 3.31 1.70 26.09
C GLN A 101 4.32 1.00 27.03
N ALA A 102 4.24 1.24 28.34
CA ALA A 102 5.11 0.58 29.33
C ALA A 102 4.68 -0.88 29.57
N GLU A 103 3.37 -1.13 29.66
CA GLU A 103 2.81 -2.49 29.78
C GLU A 103 3.15 -3.35 28.57
N LEU A 104 3.03 -2.80 27.36
CA LEU A 104 3.45 -3.50 26.15
C LEU A 104 4.95 -3.79 26.17
N ALA A 105 5.76 -2.81 26.59
CA ALA A 105 7.21 -2.96 26.70
C ALA A 105 7.60 -4.11 27.64
N GLU A 106 6.98 -4.19 28.82
CA GLU A 106 7.19 -5.29 29.77
C GLU A 106 6.78 -6.63 29.16
N ALA A 107 5.61 -6.70 28.50
CA ALA A 107 5.09 -7.93 27.92
C ALA A 107 5.99 -8.53 26.81
N VAL A 108 6.67 -7.69 26.03
CA VAL A 108 7.55 -8.15 24.93
C VAL A 108 9.05 -8.09 25.25
N GLY A 109 9.41 -7.66 26.47
CA GLY A 109 10.78 -7.54 26.94
C GLY A 109 11.59 -6.43 26.25
N LEU A 110 10.97 -5.27 26.01
CA LEU A 110 11.58 -4.09 25.40
C LEU A 110 11.50 -2.88 26.32
N SER A 111 12.24 -1.81 26.00
CA SER A 111 12.07 -0.54 26.70
C SER A 111 10.82 0.21 26.19
N ARG A 112 10.22 1.05 27.05
CA ARG A 112 9.13 1.96 26.64
C ARG A 112 9.52 2.84 25.45
N SER A 113 10.78 3.32 25.41
CA SER A 113 11.29 4.13 24.31
C SER A 113 11.39 3.35 23.00
N ALA A 114 11.72 2.05 23.05
CA ALA A 114 11.70 1.17 21.89
C ALA A 114 10.27 1.00 21.36
N ILE A 115 9.28 0.78 22.22
CA ILE A 115 7.86 0.74 21.81
C ILE A 115 7.41 2.06 21.16
N ALA A 116 7.77 3.21 21.75
CA ALA A 116 7.45 4.51 21.16
C ALA A 116 8.11 4.70 19.78
N ALA A 117 9.35 4.24 19.60
CA ALA A 117 10.04 4.30 18.31
C ALA A 117 9.41 3.36 17.27
N LEU A 118 8.92 2.18 17.69
CA LEU A 118 8.15 1.27 16.84
C LEU A 118 6.82 1.88 16.40
N GLU A 119 6.06 2.50 17.32
CA GLU A 119 4.75 3.12 17.03
C GLU A 119 4.84 4.41 16.20
N THR A 120 6.00 5.05 16.18
CA THR A 120 6.26 6.26 15.37
C THR A 120 6.94 5.97 14.04
N GLY A 121 7.27 4.69 13.74
CA GLY A 121 7.93 4.30 12.50
C GLY A 121 9.39 4.76 12.40
N ARG A 122 10.00 5.21 13.51
CA ARG A 122 11.39 5.74 13.56
C ARG A 122 12.46 4.66 13.63
N THR A 123 12.10 3.38 13.49
CA THR A 123 13.01 2.25 13.69
C THR A 123 12.84 1.19 12.61
N SER A 124 13.93 0.92 11.88
CA SER A 124 14.01 -0.13 10.85
C SER A 124 14.12 -1.56 11.42
N SER A 125 14.32 -1.72 12.74
CA SER A 125 14.41 -3.03 13.40
C SER A 125 13.07 -3.61 13.85
N ALA A 126 11.93 -3.00 13.46
CA ALA A 126 10.59 -3.45 13.85
C ALA A 126 10.33 -4.94 13.51
N ASN A 127 10.85 -5.39 12.36
CA ASN A 127 10.71 -6.76 11.88
C ASN A 127 11.21 -7.82 12.89
N LYS A 128 12.22 -7.49 13.71
CA LYS A 128 12.77 -8.43 14.71
C LYS A 128 11.82 -8.69 15.88
N HIS A 129 10.85 -7.80 16.10
CA HIS A 129 9.93 -7.85 17.25
C HIS A 129 8.52 -8.30 16.85
N LEU A 130 8.22 -8.38 15.55
CA LEU A 130 6.90 -8.78 15.04
C LEU A 130 6.46 -10.18 15.49
N PRO A 131 7.33 -11.22 15.53
CA PRO A 131 6.92 -12.54 16.01
C PRO A 131 6.40 -12.49 17.46
N LYS A 132 7.10 -11.78 18.34
CA LYS A 132 6.68 -11.62 19.75
C LYS A 132 5.37 -10.84 19.89
N LEU A 133 5.18 -9.82 19.05
CA LEU A 133 3.94 -9.04 19.03
C LEU A 133 2.76 -9.87 18.50
N ALA A 134 3.00 -10.70 17.47
CA ALA A 134 2.01 -11.62 16.92
C ALA A 134 1.58 -12.68 17.96
N GLU A 135 2.54 -13.25 18.69
CA GLU A 135 2.26 -14.15 19.81
C GLU A 135 1.49 -13.45 20.94
N LEU A 136 1.92 -12.26 21.36
CA LEU A 136 1.25 -11.53 22.44
C LEU A 136 -0.21 -11.19 22.09
N PHE A 137 -0.45 -10.69 20.88
CA PHE A 137 -1.78 -10.27 20.44
C PHE A 137 -2.61 -11.41 19.83
N GLN A 138 -2.06 -12.63 19.75
CA GLN A 138 -2.72 -13.79 19.14
C GLN A 138 -3.23 -13.50 17.72
N VAL A 139 -2.44 -12.77 16.93
CA VAL A 139 -2.77 -12.44 15.53
C VAL A 139 -1.74 -13.01 14.57
N PRO A 140 -2.11 -13.34 13.32
CA PRO A 140 -1.16 -13.79 12.31
C PRO A 140 -0.07 -12.74 12.06
N LEU A 141 1.17 -13.19 11.83
CA LEU A 141 2.31 -12.30 11.54
C LEU A 141 2.06 -11.46 10.28
N GLU A 142 1.32 -12.01 9.33
CA GLU A 142 0.88 -11.40 8.08
C GLU A 142 0.10 -10.10 8.30
N LEU A 143 -0.60 -9.96 9.43
CA LEU A 143 -1.31 -8.73 9.80
C LEU A 143 -0.33 -7.55 9.90
N PHE A 144 0.85 -7.78 10.47
CA PHE A 144 1.92 -6.79 10.57
C PHE A 144 2.67 -6.62 9.24
N LEU A 145 2.86 -7.72 8.50
CA LEU A 145 3.60 -7.74 7.23
C LEU A 145 2.79 -7.29 6.02
N GLY A 146 1.55 -6.82 6.21
CA GLY A 146 0.67 -6.31 5.16
C GLY A 146 1.16 -5.07 4.40
N GLY A 147 2.47 -4.92 4.19
CA GLY A 147 3.14 -4.04 3.21
C GLY A 147 4.32 -4.73 2.49
N MET A 148 4.70 -5.96 2.86
CA MET A 148 5.73 -6.79 2.23
C MET A 148 5.11 -8.04 1.56
N VAL A 149 3.92 -7.89 0.98
CA VAL A 149 3.36 -8.92 0.11
C VAL A 149 3.63 -8.47 -1.31
N ASP A 150 4.72 -9.01 -1.86
CA ASP A 150 4.94 -9.14 -3.29
C ASP A 150 3.62 -9.56 -3.95
N GLN A 151 3.27 -8.90 -5.06
CA GLN A 151 1.96 -9.02 -5.67
C GLN A 151 1.64 -10.47 -6.02
N LYS A 152 0.84 -11.12 -5.19
CA LYS A 152 -0.14 -12.10 -5.64
C LYS A 152 -1.50 -11.56 -5.26
N SER A 153 -2.03 -10.77 -6.19
CA SER A 153 -3.43 -10.48 -6.44
C SER A 153 -4.39 -10.99 -5.35
N THR A 154 -4.66 -10.17 -4.34
CA THR A 154 -5.89 -10.34 -3.55
C THR A 154 -7.03 -9.77 -4.36
N MET A 155 -7.35 -10.42 -5.48
CA MET A 155 -8.73 -10.43 -5.95
C MET A 155 -9.45 -11.38 -4.98
N GLU A 156 -10.36 -10.85 -4.18
CA GLU A 156 -11.32 -11.70 -3.52
C GLU A 156 -12.02 -12.49 -4.62
N LEU A 157 -11.83 -13.82 -4.60
CA LEU A 157 -12.40 -14.70 -5.61
C LEU A 157 -13.92 -14.52 -5.58
N SER A 158 -14.51 -14.21 -6.73
CA SER A 158 -15.96 -14.20 -6.84
C SER A 158 -16.50 -15.63 -6.63
N SER A 159 -17.78 -15.75 -6.27
CA SER A 159 -18.38 -17.07 -5.96
C SER A 159 -18.18 -18.09 -7.09
N ASP A 160 -18.27 -17.65 -8.34
CA ASP A 160 -18.05 -18.46 -9.54
C ASP A 160 -16.58 -18.86 -9.74
N GLU A 161 -15.62 -18.02 -9.34
CA GLU A 161 -14.20 -18.36 -9.36
C GLU A 161 -13.85 -19.41 -8.30
N CYS A 162 -14.44 -19.31 -7.10
CA CYS A 162 -14.32 -20.34 -6.07
C CYS A 162 -14.84 -21.69 -6.56
N ASP A 163 -16.03 -21.72 -7.15
CA ASP A 163 -16.64 -22.93 -7.70
C ASP A 163 -15.77 -23.55 -8.80
N LEU A 164 -15.21 -22.74 -9.69
CA LEU A 164 -14.34 -23.18 -10.78
C LEU A 164 -13.04 -23.80 -10.24
N ILE A 165 -12.46 -23.21 -9.21
CA ILE A 165 -11.24 -23.70 -8.55
C ILE A 165 -11.49 -25.05 -7.87
N ASP A 166 -12.61 -25.19 -7.15
CA ASP A 166 -12.94 -26.42 -6.46
C ASP A 166 -13.24 -27.56 -7.42
N LEU A 167 -13.93 -27.28 -8.53
CA LEU A 167 -14.11 -28.23 -9.63
C LEU A 167 -12.76 -28.63 -10.24
N TYR A 168 -11.88 -27.65 -10.53
CA TYR A 168 -10.57 -27.91 -11.11
C TYR A 168 -9.68 -28.77 -10.20
N ARG A 169 -9.68 -28.52 -8.88
CA ARG A 169 -8.88 -29.28 -7.90
C ARG A 169 -9.24 -30.76 -7.87
N ARG A 170 -10.52 -31.09 -8.05
CA ARG A 170 -11.07 -32.46 -8.07
C ARG A 170 -10.75 -33.23 -9.35
N LEU A 171 -10.26 -32.58 -10.42
CA LEU A 171 -9.91 -33.25 -11.67
C LEU A 171 -8.59 -34.02 -11.58
N SER A 172 -8.49 -35.11 -12.36
CA SER A 172 -7.22 -35.81 -12.63
C SER A 172 -6.26 -34.92 -13.43
N THR A 173 -4.97 -35.24 -13.38
CA THR A 173 -3.91 -34.48 -14.07
C THR A 173 -4.17 -34.34 -15.58
N GLU A 174 -4.67 -35.39 -16.21
CA GLU A 174 -5.02 -35.40 -17.64
C GLU A 174 -6.14 -34.38 -17.97
N ARG A 175 -7.22 -34.38 -17.17
CA ARG A 175 -8.35 -33.47 -17.35
C ARG A 175 -8.01 -32.02 -17.05
N LYS A 176 -7.10 -31.76 -16.09
CA LYS A 176 -6.57 -30.42 -15.81
C LYS A 176 -5.88 -29.82 -17.03
N LEU A 177 -5.06 -30.62 -17.72
CA LEU A 177 -4.37 -30.20 -18.95
C LEU A 177 -5.35 -29.88 -20.09
N GLU A 178 -6.45 -30.63 -20.21
CA GLU A 178 -7.49 -30.35 -21.19
C GLU A 178 -8.19 -29.01 -20.93
N VAL A 179 -8.57 -28.75 -19.67
CA VAL A 179 -9.19 -27.49 -19.24
C VAL A 179 -8.26 -26.31 -19.52
N GLN A 180 -6.97 -26.44 -19.18
CA GLN A 180 -5.98 -25.40 -19.43
C GLN A 180 -5.84 -25.10 -20.94
N LYS A 181 -5.67 -26.14 -21.78
CA LYS A 181 -5.57 -25.99 -23.24
C LYS A 181 -6.82 -25.38 -23.87
N TYR A 182 -8.00 -25.62 -23.29
CA TYR A 182 -9.25 -25.04 -23.76
C TYR A 182 -9.32 -23.55 -23.41
N ALA A 183 -9.04 -23.20 -22.15
CA ALA A 183 -9.03 -21.82 -21.66
C ALA A 183 -8.02 -20.96 -22.45
N GLU A 184 -6.82 -21.47 -22.66
CA GLU A 184 -5.75 -20.80 -23.41
C GLU A 184 -6.08 -20.55 -24.89
N ARG A 185 -6.89 -21.42 -25.52
CA ARG A 185 -7.35 -21.23 -26.90
C ARG A 185 -8.39 -20.13 -26.99
N ARG A 186 -9.32 -20.08 -26.03
CA ARG A 186 -10.39 -19.07 -26.01
C ARG A 186 -9.92 -17.69 -25.58
N ALA A 187 -8.92 -17.60 -24.68
CA ALA A 187 -8.38 -16.32 -24.21
C ALA A 187 -7.50 -15.58 -25.25
N ARG A 188 -7.06 -16.29 -26.30
CA ARG A 188 -6.23 -15.73 -27.39
C ARG A 188 -7.02 -15.22 -28.60
N THR A 189 -8.35 -15.34 -28.57
CA THR A 189 -9.26 -14.88 -29.64
C THR A 189 -9.88 -13.56 -29.23
#